data_AF-A0A5D6Y6E0-F1
#
_entry.id   AF-A0A5D6Y6E0-F1
#
_cell.length_a   1.000
_cell.length_b   1.000
_cell.length_c   1.000
_cell.angle_alpha   90.00
_cell.angle_beta   90.00
_cell.angle_gamma   90.00
#
_symmetry.space_group_name_H-M   'P 1'
#
loop_
_entity.id
_entity.type
_entity.pdbx_description
1 polymer ?
#
loop_
_entity_poly.entity_id
_entity_poly.type
_entity_poly.pdbx_seq_one_letter_code
_entity_poly.pdbx_strand_id
1 'polypeptide(L)'
;MNEGEFHRALERFPVVRKKTYARVEWNALHGSAAAQDTPATLLGDATQSAIQESDSLRDATGKFLDAFFSAQEITRIQREFEKAQRAFVASLCLEDVDDLCAQFVDAQQQQ
;
A
#
# COMPACT_ATOMS: atom_id res chain seq x y z
N MET A 1 -34.61 7.79 0.89
CA MET A 1 -33.84 8.72 1.72
C MET A 1 -34.62 10.01 1.76
N ASN A 2 -35.06 10.42 2.95
CA ASN A 2 -35.87 11.63 3.11
C ASN A 2 -34.97 12.86 3.20
N GLU A 3 -35.45 14.02 2.76
CA GLU A 3 -34.67 15.28 2.73
C GLU A 3 -34.13 15.69 4.11
N GLY A 4 -34.89 15.38 5.18
CA GLY A 4 -34.44 15.58 6.56
C GLY A 4 -33.29 14.65 6.99
N GLU A 5 -33.24 13.42 6.47
CA GLU A 5 -32.12 12.49 6.74
C GLU A 5 -30.85 12.93 6.01
N PHE A 6 -31.01 13.48 4.80
CA PHE A 6 -29.91 14.07 4.03
C PHE A 6 -29.29 15.28 4.75
N HIS A 7 -30.12 16.18 5.28
CA HIS A 7 -29.62 17.31 6.07
C HIS A 7 -28.89 16.88 7.36
N ARG A 8 -29.42 15.88 8.08
CA ARG A 8 -28.75 15.32 9.26
C ARG A 8 -27.40 14.69 8.94
N ALA A 9 -27.29 14.01 7.80
CA ALA A 9 -26.03 13.43 7.35
C ALA A 9 -25.01 14.52 7.00
N LEU A 10 -25.46 15.62 6.40
CA LEU A 10 -24.60 16.77 6.06
C LEU A 10 -24.08 17.53 7.29
N GLU A 11 -24.87 17.64 8.36
CA GLU A 11 -24.43 18.27 9.63
C GLU A 11 -23.24 17.54 10.27
N ARG A 12 -23.02 16.27 9.92
CA ARG A 12 -21.92 15.45 10.45
C ARG A 12 -20.56 15.78 9.84
N PHE A 13 -20.53 16.55 8.76
CA PHE A 13 -19.31 16.97 8.10
C PHE A 13 -19.01 18.44 8.41
N PRO A 14 -17.77 18.80 8.79
CA PRO A 14 -17.39 20.19 8.97
C PRO A 14 -17.37 20.88 7.60
N VAL A 15 -18.45 21.57 7.27
CA VAL A 15 -18.59 22.32 6.02
C VAL A 15 -18.20 23.77 6.25
N VAL A 16 -17.10 24.19 5.62
CA VAL A 16 -16.69 25.60 5.59
C VAL A 16 -17.39 26.29 4.43
N ARG A 17 -18.18 27.31 4.75
CA ARG A 17 -18.88 28.12 3.74
C ARG A 17 -18.07 29.38 3.45
N LYS A 18 -17.66 29.55 2.19
CA LYS A 18 -17.13 30.81 1.66
C LYS A 18 -18.19 31.48 0.79
N LYS A 19 -18.03 32.78 0.55
CA LYS A 19 -19.05 33.67 -0.05
C LYS A 19 -19.70 33.12 -1.33
N THR A 20 -18.99 32.32 -2.12
CA THR A 20 -19.46 31.78 -3.41
C THR A 20 -19.51 30.25 -3.48
N TYR A 21 -19.06 29.52 -2.46
CA TYR A 21 -19.11 28.06 -2.43
C TYR A 21 -18.94 27.48 -1.02
N ALA A 22 -19.43 26.25 -0.83
CA ALA A 22 -19.20 25.45 0.37
C ALA A 22 -18.21 24.33 0.08
N ARG A 23 -17.29 24.05 1.02
CA ARG A 23 -16.34 22.92 0.93
C ARG A 23 -16.35 22.13 2.23
N VAL A 24 -16.33 20.81 2.11
CA VAL A 24 -16.12 19.90 3.25
C VAL A 24 -14.64 19.91 3.62
N GLU A 25 -14.34 20.22 4.88
CA GLU A 25 -12.99 20.23 5.41
C GLU A 25 -12.60 18.82 5.88
N TRP A 26 -12.24 17.97 4.92
CA TRP A 26 -11.88 16.56 5.16
C TRP A 26 -10.69 16.41 6.13
N ASN A 27 -9.75 17.35 6.13
CA ASN A 27 -8.56 17.31 6.97
C ASN A 27 -8.85 17.54 8.45
N ALA A 28 -9.92 18.28 8.79
CA ALA A 28 -10.31 18.52 10.18
C ALA A 28 -10.96 17.27 10.83
N LEU A 29 -11.52 16.37 10.01
CA LEU A 29 -12.09 15.09 10.47
C LEU A 29 -11.02 14.07 10.91
N HIS A 30 -9.78 14.24 10.46
CA HIS A 30 -8.65 13.34 10.78
C HIS A 30 -7.55 14.01 11.62
N GLY A 31 -7.82 15.19 12.17
CA GLY A 31 -6.90 15.95 13.02
C GLY A 31 -6.66 15.26 14.37
N SER A 32 -5.79 14.24 14.37
CA SER A 32 -4.96 13.72 15.47
C SER A 32 -4.51 12.27 15.23
N ALA A 33 -5.04 11.56 14.23
CA ALA A 33 -4.67 10.17 13.95
C ALA A 33 -3.79 10.00 12.69
N ALA A 34 -3.81 10.96 11.77
CA ALA A 34 -3.12 10.86 10.47
C ALA A 34 -1.62 11.21 10.51
N ALA A 35 -0.94 11.02 11.64
CA ALA A 35 0.49 11.32 11.80
C ALA A 35 1.38 10.07 11.96
N GLN A 36 0.84 8.85 11.88
CA GLN A 36 1.65 7.62 11.90
C GLN A 36 1.05 6.47 11.06
N ASP A 37 0.41 6.78 9.93
CA ASP A 37 0.09 5.75 8.94
C ASP A 37 1.29 5.56 8.00
N THR A 38 2.37 5.01 8.55
CA THR A 38 3.31 4.25 7.72
C THR A 38 2.56 3.06 7.10
N PRO A 39 3.00 2.48 5.97
CA PRO A 39 2.34 1.32 5.37
C PRO A 39 2.16 0.12 6.33
N ALA A 40 2.81 0.13 7.49
CA ALA A 40 2.59 -0.80 8.59
C ALA A 40 1.18 -0.71 9.22
N THR A 41 0.53 0.45 9.21
CA THR A 41 -0.75 0.67 9.90
C THR A 41 -1.97 0.24 9.07
N LEU A 42 -1.84 0.18 7.74
CA LEU A 42 -2.84 -0.46 6.85
C LEU A 42 -2.86 -2.00 6.98
N LEU A 43 -1.84 -2.58 7.61
CA LEU A 43 -1.75 -3.99 7.98
C LEU A 43 -2.20 -4.21 9.44
N GLY A 44 -3.09 -3.36 9.96
CA GLY A 44 -3.62 -3.48 11.32
C GLY A 44 -4.20 -4.87 11.58
N ASP A 45 -3.61 -5.60 12.53
CA ASP A 45 -3.99 -6.92 13.07
C ASP A 45 -4.33 -8.05 12.07
N ALA A 46 -4.20 -7.81 10.77
CA ALA A 46 -4.38 -8.81 9.74
C ALA A 46 -3.12 -9.68 9.67
N THR A 47 -3.08 -10.64 10.60
CA THR A 47 -2.17 -11.77 10.68
C THR A 47 -0.73 -11.41 11.00
N GLN A 48 -0.26 -11.85 12.18
CA GLN A 48 1.15 -12.18 12.38
C GLN A 48 1.59 -12.95 11.14
N SER A 49 2.40 -12.32 10.28
CA SER A 49 2.79 -12.92 9.01
C SER A 49 3.39 -14.29 9.32
N ALA A 50 2.76 -15.36 8.82
CA ALA A 50 3.31 -16.72 8.90
C ALA A 50 4.61 -16.89 8.08
N ILE A 51 5.10 -15.78 7.54
CA ILE A 51 6.33 -15.62 6.78
C ILE A 51 7.49 -15.67 7.77
N GLN A 52 8.33 -16.69 7.63
CA GLN A 52 9.56 -16.87 8.37
C GLN A 52 10.74 -16.43 7.52
N GLU A 53 11.84 -16.02 8.15
CA GLU A 53 13.08 -15.66 7.42
C GLU A 53 13.65 -16.82 6.58
N SER A 54 13.32 -18.06 6.95
CA SER A 54 13.71 -19.26 6.22
C SER A 54 12.84 -19.57 4.99
N ASP A 55 11.73 -18.86 4.80
CA ASP A 55 10.84 -19.12 3.68
C ASP A 55 11.48 -18.71 2.35
N SER A 56 11.27 -19.51 1.31
CA SER A 56 11.61 -19.08 -0.04
C SER A 56 10.73 -17.88 -0.43
N LEU A 57 11.21 -17.02 -1.34
CA LEU A 57 10.42 -15.90 -1.86
C LEU A 57 9.04 -16.34 -2.36
N ARG A 58 8.97 -17.52 -2.99
CA ARG A 58 7.74 -18.10 -3.51
C ARG A 58 6.76 -18.47 -2.39
N ASP A 59 7.26 -19.09 -1.33
CA ASP A 59 6.45 -19.51 -0.19
C ASP A 59 6.00 -18.29 0.63
N ALA A 60 6.89 -17.33 0.87
CA ALA A 60 6.56 -16.07 1.52
C ALA A 60 5.48 -15.30 0.75
N THR A 61 5.60 -15.22 -0.58
CA THR A 61 4.59 -14.59 -1.45
C THR A 61 3.26 -15.35 -1.39
N GLY A 62 3.27 -16.68 -1.38
CA GLY A 62 2.06 -17.49 -1.22
C GLY A 62 1.33 -17.19 0.09
N LYS A 63 2.06 -17.28 1.21
CA LYS A 63 1.54 -16.98 2.56
C LYS A 63 1.00 -15.55 2.68
N PHE A 64 1.64 -14.59 2.03
CA PHE A 64 1.15 -13.21 1.98
C PHE A 64 -0.18 -13.09 1.22
N LEU A 65 -0.31 -13.78 0.09
CA LEU A 65 -1.49 -13.69 -0.78
C LEU A 65 -2.69 -14.49 -0.26
N ASP A 66 -2.45 -15.51 0.58
CA ASP A 66 -3.50 -16.35 1.19
C ASP A 66 -4.57 -15.53 1.95
N ALA A 67 -4.19 -14.37 2.49
CA ALA A 67 -5.11 -13.47 3.20
C ALA A 67 -6.09 -12.71 2.26
N PHE A 68 -5.80 -12.65 0.96
CA PHE A 68 -6.48 -11.75 0.03
C PHE A 68 -7.11 -12.45 -1.18
N PHE A 69 -6.62 -13.63 -1.56
CA PHE A 69 -6.97 -14.29 -2.82
C PHE A 69 -7.35 -15.75 -2.61
N SER A 70 -8.09 -16.32 -3.58
CA SER A 70 -8.33 -17.76 -3.62
C SER A 70 -7.08 -18.53 -4.09
N ALA A 71 -6.95 -19.80 -3.70
CA ALA A 71 -5.80 -20.63 -4.10
C ALA A 71 -5.55 -20.67 -5.62
N GLN A 72 -6.62 -20.60 -6.43
CA GLN A 72 -6.51 -20.55 -7.89
C GLN A 72 -5.90 -19.22 -8.38
N GLU A 73 -6.31 -18.10 -7.79
CA GLU A 73 -5.77 -16.78 -8.11
C GLU A 73 -4.31 -16.65 -7.66
N ILE A 74 -3.97 -17.17 -6.47
CA ILE A 74 -2.60 -17.18 -5.96
C ILE A 74 -1.68 -17.93 -6.92
N THR A 75 -2.10 -19.10 -7.41
CA THR A 75 -1.33 -19.87 -8.39
C THR A 75 -1.11 -19.07 -9.70
N ARG A 76 -2.12 -18.30 -10.13
CA ARG A 76 -2.03 -17.46 -11.33
C ARG A 76 -1.08 -16.27 -11.10
N ILE A 77 -1.20 -15.60 -9.96
CA ILE A 77 -0.35 -14.47 -9.57
C ILE A 77 1.10 -14.92 -9.48
N GLN A 78 1.38 -16.04 -8.79
CA GLN A 78 2.74 -16.59 -8.69
C GLN A 78 3.34 -16.90 -10.05
N ARG A 79 2.56 -17.47 -10.98
CA ARG A 79 3.05 -17.77 -12.33
C ARG A 79 3.44 -16.52 -13.11
N GLU A 80 2.58 -15.49 -13.11
CA GLU A 80 2.87 -14.25 -13.81
C GLU A 80 4.01 -13.48 -13.14
N PHE A 81 4.10 -13.52 -11.81
CA PHE A 81 5.19 -12.94 -11.05
C PHE A 81 6.54 -13.59 -11.41
N GLU A 82 6.63 -14.92 -11.37
CA GLU A 82 7.85 -15.64 -11.75
C GLU A 82 8.25 -15.37 -13.20
N LYS A 83 7.28 -15.24 -14.11
CA LYS A 83 7.52 -14.89 -15.50
C LYS A 83 8.07 -13.47 -15.64
N ALA A 84 7.46 -12.50 -14.95
CA ALA A 84 7.92 -11.12 -14.95
C ALA A 84 9.32 -10.99 -14.33
N GLN A 85 9.57 -11.69 -13.22
CA GLN A 85 10.88 -11.74 -12.57
C GLN A 85 11.95 -12.29 -13.52
N ARG A 86 11.68 -13.42 -14.21
CA ARG A 86 12.61 -13.97 -15.19
C ARG A 86 12.86 -13.03 -16.36
N ALA A 87 11.82 -12.38 -16.86
CA ALA A 87 11.95 -11.40 -17.94
C ALA A 87 12.79 -10.18 -17.50
N PHE A 88 12.55 -9.67 -16.29
CA PHE A 88 13.31 -8.59 -15.70
C PHE A 88 14.80 -8.95 -15.56
N VAL A 89 15.10 -10.11 -14.96
CA VAL A 89 16.49 -10.56 -14.80
C VAL A 89 17.17 -10.79 -16.16
N ALA A 90 16.44 -11.29 -17.15
CA ALA A 90 16.97 -11.46 -18.50
C ALA A 90 17.22 -10.14 -19.24
N SER A 91 16.50 -9.07 -18.88
CA SER A 91 16.68 -7.74 -19.47
C SER A 91 17.77 -6.90 -18.78
N LEU A 92 18.23 -7.30 -17.58
CA LEU A 92 19.25 -6.56 -16.84
C LEU A 92 20.56 -6.50 -17.64
N CYS A 93 21.11 -5.30 -17.76
CA CYS A 93 22.45 -5.06 -18.27
C CYS A 93 23.39 -4.57 -17.16
N LEU A 94 24.68 -4.43 -17.48
CA LEU A 94 25.69 -4.03 -16.50
C LEU A 94 25.42 -2.61 -15.96
N GLU A 95 24.95 -1.69 -16.81
CA GLU A 95 24.58 -0.32 -16.43
C GLU A 95 23.46 -0.31 -15.39
N ASP A 96 22.42 -1.15 -15.56
CA ASP A 96 21.34 -1.27 -14.56
C ASP A 96 21.85 -1.72 -13.18
N VAL A 97 22.88 -2.58 -13.17
CA VAL A 97 23.49 -3.09 -11.92
C VAL A 97 24.37 -2.03 -11.28
N ASP A 98 25.13 -1.28 -12.08
CA ASP A 98 25.96 -0.18 -11.60
C ASP A 98 25.08 0.94 -11.00
N ASP A 99 23.98 1.28 -11.68
CA ASP A 99 22.98 2.24 -11.19
C ASP A 99 22.31 1.77 -9.89
N LEU A 100 21.99 0.48 -9.78
CA LEU A 100 21.46 -0.10 -8.55
C LEU A 100 22.48 0.00 -7.41
N CYS A 101 23.75 -0.30 -7.67
CA CYS A 101 24.81 -0.20 -6.66
C CYS A 101 25.03 1.24 -6.20
N ALA A 102 24.98 2.21 -7.10
CA ALA A 102 25.16 3.63 -6.78
C ALA A 102 24.12 4.13 -5.77
N GLN A 103 22.87 3.68 -5.86
CA GLN A 103 21.79 4.06 -4.92
C GLN A 103 22.12 3.71 -3.46
N PHE A 104 22.85 2.62 -3.22
CA PHE A 104 23.23 2.23 -1.87
C PHE A 104 24.42 3.04 -1.33
N VAL A 105 25.32 3.49 -2.21
CA VAL A 105 26.47 4.33 -1.83
C VAL A 105 26.02 5.74 -1.50
N ASP A 106 25.12 6.31 -2.30
CA ASP A 106 24.58 7.65 -2.08
C ASP A 106 23.71 7.71 -0.82
N ALA A 107 22.96 6.64 -0.52
CA ALA A 107 22.17 6.52 0.71
C ALA A 107 23.03 6.46 1.98
N GLN A 108 24.25 5.93 1.90
CA GLN A 108 25.19 5.88 3.03
C GLN A 108 25.86 7.24 3.32
N GLN A 109 25.91 8.16 2.35
CA GLN A 109 26.50 9.50 2.53
C GLN A 109 25.53 10.52 3.17
N GLN A 110 24.26 10.17 3.32
CA GLN A 110 23.23 11.03 3.94
C GLN A 110 22.95 10.69 5.42
N GLN A 111 23.67 9.74 6.00
CA GLN A 111 23.67 9.42 7.44
C GLN A 111 24.90 9.99 8.13
#